data_AF-G9YGA0-F1
#
_entry.id   AF-G9YGA0-F1
#
_cell.length_a   1.000
_cell.length_b   1.000
_cell.length_c   1.000
_cell.angle_alpha   90.00
_cell.angle_beta   90.00
_cell.angle_gamma   90.00
#
_symmetry.space_group_name_H-M   'P 1'
#
loop_
_entity.id
_entity.type
_entity.pdbx_description
1 polymer ?
#
loop_
_entity_poly.entity_id
_entity_poly.type
_entity_poly.pdbx_seq_one_letter_code
_entity_poly.pdbx_strand_id
1 'polypeptide(L)'
;MLEALLKKKNNDGPFRYVYWVILVVFAALVARLVWLQLFQGDYYNSLAEGNRLRAIPLAAMRGVMYDRNGQILVGSRPSFTVTYMPSQGSMTEEELNTLSRLLNLPKEKLREKVAKVKNSYIPTVLAQDLTQDIVTRVEEERNELPGISVDVQPIRYYPYNMMAAQVFGYVGQIDEEDMERLKDEDGVSVITQIGRAGLEAYYDNLLRGKDGSRQVEVARRAVPSKNWNERIPFPVTIST
;
A
#
# COMPACT_ATOMS: atom_id res chain seq x y z
N MET A 1 -49.92 -32.18 64.34
CA MET A 1 -50.36 -31.08 63.46
C MET A 1 -49.25 -30.51 62.56
N LEU A 2 -47.97 -30.92 62.70
CA LEU A 2 -46.86 -30.36 61.90
C LEU A 2 -46.37 -31.20 60.70
N GLU A 3 -46.68 -32.50 60.62
CA GLU A 3 -46.20 -33.34 59.50
C GLU A 3 -47.01 -33.16 58.19
N ALA A 4 -48.14 -32.48 58.23
CA ALA A 4 -49.01 -32.29 57.06
C ALA A 4 -48.57 -31.16 56.12
N LEU A 5 -47.58 -30.33 56.50
CA LEU A 5 -47.12 -29.18 55.71
C LEU A 5 -45.83 -29.45 54.90
N LEU A 6 -45.20 -30.62 55.04
CA LEU A 6 -43.96 -30.97 54.31
C LEU A 6 -44.19 -31.88 53.09
N LYS A 7 -45.41 -32.01 52.60
CA LYS A 7 -45.68 -32.66 51.30
C LYS A 7 -45.88 -31.62 50.21
N LYS A 8 -44.87 -30.76 50.00
CA LYS A 8 -44.74 -29.99 48.77
C LYS A 8 -44.47 -30.99 47.65
N LYS A 9 -45.54 -31.34 46.95
CA LYS A 9 -45.56 -32.18 45.76
C LYS A 9 -44.51 -31.63 44.77
N ASN A 10 -43.35 -32.28 44.73
CA ASN A 10 -42.27 -31.99 43.79
C ASN A 10 -42.73 -32.47 42.40
N ASN A 11 -43.60 -31.69 41.77
CA ASN A 11 -44.17 -31.99 40.47
C ASN A 11 -43.27 -31.43 39.36
N ASP A 12 -41.98 -31.72 39.45
CA ASP A 12 -40.94 -31.24 38.54
C ASP A 12 -40.91 -32.08 37.25
N GLY A 13 -41.80 -33.07 37.14
CA GLY A 13 -41.89 -34.02 36.03
C GLY A 13 -41.79 -33.38 34.64
N PRO A 14 -42.68 -32.44 34.26
CA PRO A 14 -42.62 -31.80 32.94
C PRO A 14 -41.47 -30.79 32.82
N PHE A 15 -41.17 -30.04 33.87
CA PHE A 15 -40.09 -29.03 33.87
C PHE A 15 -38.70 -29.65 33.72
N ARG A 16 -38.51 -30.86 34.24
CA ARG A 16 -37.26 -31.62 34.12
C ARG A 16 -36.97 -31.99 32.66
N TYR A 17 -37.98 -32.37 31.89
CA TYR A 17 -37.80 -32.65 30.45
C TYR A 17 -37.45 -31.40 29.66
N VAL A 18 -38.12 -30.28 29.94
CA VAL A 18 -37.81 -28.98 29.32
C VAL A 18 -36.37 -28.56 29.63
N TYR A 19 -35.92 -28.73 30.88
CA TYR A 19 -34.54 -28.46 31.28
C TYR A 19 -33.53 -29.29 30.48
N TRP A 20 -33.76 -30.60 30.35
CA TRP A 20 -32.88 -31.48 29.55
C TRP A 20 -32.86 -31.11 28.07
N VAL A 21 -34.01 -30.73 27.49
CA VAL A 21 -34.08 -30.29 26.09
C VAL A 21 -33.28 -29.00 25.89
N ILE A 22 -33.43 -28.01 26.79
CA ILE A 22 -32.65 -26.77 26.74
C ILE A 22 -31.15 -27.07 26.84
N LEU A 23 -30.76 -27.96 27.75
CA LEU A 23 -29.35 -28.34 27.95
C LEU A 23 -28.74 -28.99 26.70
N VAL A 24 -29.49 -29.85 26.02
CA VAL A 24 -29.06 -30.48 24.75
C VAL A 24 -28.92 -29.44 23.63
N VAL A 25 -29.87 -28.51 23.51
CA VAL A 25 -29.79 -27.43 22.50
C VAL A 25 -28.57 -26.54 22.77
N PHE A 26 -28.32 -26.18 24.04
CA PHE A 26 -27.16 -25.37 24.41
C PHE A 26 -25.85 -26.11 24.14
N ALA A 27 -25.79 -27.41 24.46
CA ALA A 27 -24.64 -28.25 24.15
C ALA A 27 -24.38 -28.35 22.64
N ALA A 28 -25.42 -28.45 21.82
CA ALA A 28 -25.29 -28.45 20.36
C ALA A 28 -24.77 -27.10 19.82
N LEU A 29 -25.23 -25.97 20.37
CA LEU A 29 -24.72 -24.63 20.02
C LEU A 29 -23.26 -24.46 20.43
N VAL A 30 -22.88 -24.91 21.63
CA VAL A 30 -21.48 -24.87 22.10
C VAL A 30 -20.60 -25.76 21.23
N ALA A 31 -21.03 -26.98 20.90
CA ALA A 31 -20.30 -27.87 20.01
C ALA A 31 -20.10 -27.25 18.62
N ARG A 32 -21.13 -26.57 18.08
CA ARG A 32 -21.02 -25.84 16.81
C ARG A 32 -20.05 -24.66 16.91
N LEU A 33 -20.06 -23.93 18.02
CA LEU A 33 -19.14 -22.81 18.26
C LEU A 33 -17.69 -23.30 18.36
N VAL A 34 -17.45 -24.38 19.10
CA VAL A 34 -16.13 -25.02 19.23
C VAL A 34 -15.65 -25.53 17.86
N TRP A 35 -16.53 -26.12 17.06
CA TRP A 35 -16.21 -26.52 15.69
C TRP A 35 -15.75 -25.34 14.83
N LEU A 36 -16.50 -24.22 14.87
CA LEU A 36 -16.15 -22.99 14.16
C LEU A 36 -14.80 -22.41 14.63
N GLN A 37 -14.53 -22.42 15.93
CA GLN A 37 -13.30 -21.86 16.50
C GLN A 37 -12.07 -22.75 16.27
N LEU A 38 -12.18 -24.08 16.39
CA LEU A 38 -11.03 -24.99 16.26
C LEU A 38 -10.72 -25.39 14.82
N PHE A 39 -11.73 -25.59 13.96
CA PHE A 39 -11.50 -26.06 12.58
C PHE A 39 -11.51 -24.94 11.53
N GLN A 40 -12.19 -23.82 11.81
CA GLN A 40 -12.23 -22.66 10.91
C GLN A 40 -11.61 -21.40 11.53
N GLY A 41 -11.04 -21.48 12.73
CA GLY A 41 -10.39 -20.36 13.40
C GLY A 41 -9.32 -19.71 12.54
N ASP A 42 -8.42 -20.52 11.95
CA ASP A 42 -7.36 -20.02 11.08
C ASP A 42 -7.91 -19.38 9.79
N TYR A 43 -8.99 -19.94 9.22
CA TYR A 43 -9.65 -19.40 8.05
C TYR A 43 -10.28 -18.02 8.33
N TYR A 44 -11.01 -17.87 9.43
CA TYR A 44 -11.61 -16.58 9.82
C TYR A 44 -10.59 -15.57 10.37
N ASN A 45 -9.52 -16.04 11.02
CA ASN A 45 -8.42 -15.19 11.48
C ASN A 45 -7.65 -14.62 10.29
N SER A 46 -7.37 -15.44 9.27
CA SER A 46 -6.73 -14.96 8.03
C SER A 46 -7.59 -13.98 7.22
N LEU A 47 -8.93 -14.15 7.21
CA LEU A 47 -9.87 -13.16 6.65
C LEU A 47 -9.91 -11.84 7.46
N ALA A 48 -9.74 -11.91 8.78
CA ALA A 48 -9.66 -10.72 9.63
C ALA A 48 -8.30 -9.99 9.48
N GLU A 49 -7.20 -10.74 9.36
CA GLU A 49 -5.86 -10.21 9.11
C GLU A 49 -5.70 -9.65 7.69
N GLY A 50 -6.31 -10.29 6.68
CA GLY A 50 -6.28 -9.83 5.29
C GLY A 50 -6.96 -8.47 5.07
N ASN A 51 -7.88 -8.08 5.94
CA ASN A 51 -8.46 -6.74 5.95
C ASN A 51 -7.59 -5.70 6.69
N ARG A 52 -6.64 -6.16 7.52
CA ARG A 52 -5.82 -5.32 8.40
C ARG A 52 -4.46 -4.98 7.80
N LEU A 53 -3.86 -5.89 7.05
CA LEU A 53 -2.54 -5.72 6.44
C LEU A 53 -2.66 -5.37 4.97
N ARG A 54 -2.05 -4.27 4.54
CA ARG A 54 -1.97 -3.87 3.13
C ARG A 54 -0.53 -3.75 2.68
N ALA A 55 -0.24 -4.25 1.47
CA ALA A 55 1.06 -4.11 0.85
C ALA A 55 1.11 -2.81 0.04
N ILE A 56 1.98 -1.88 0.43
CA ILE A 56 2.31 -0.68 -0.34
C ILE A 56 3.53 -1.02 -1.21
N PRO A 57 3.48 -0.80 -2.54
CA PRO A 57 4.62 -1.09 -3.40
C PRO A 57 5.81 -0.15 -3.10
N LEU A 58 7.03 -0.69 -3.23
CA LEU A 58 8.29 0.06 -3.10
C LEU A 58 9.05 -0.02 -4.42
N ALA A 59 9.23 1.11 -5.09
CA ALA A 59 9.89 1.16 -6.39
C ALA A 59 11.35 0.69 -6.30
N ALA A 60 11.75 -0.19 -7.22
CA ALA A 60 13.13 -0.59 -7.35
C ALA A 60 13.99 0.45 -8.05
N MET A 61 15.27 0.47 -7.71
CA MET A 61 16.24 1.23 -8.49
C MET A 61 16.44 0.55 -9.84
N ARG A 62 16.10 1.30 -10.90
CA ARG A 62 16.32 0.89 -12.28
C ARG A 62 17.82 0.81 -12.58
N GLY A 63 18.20 -0.12 -13.44
CA GLY A 63 19.60 -0.43 -13.71
C GLY A 63 20.40 0.70 -14.35
N VAL A 64 21.69 0.75 -14.03
CA VAL A 64 22.61 1.78 -14.51
C VAL A 64 23.16 1.36 -15.88
N MET A 65 23.27 2.32 -16.80
CA MET A 65 23.93 2.17 -18.09
C MET A 65 25.31 2.82 -18.04
N TYR A 66 26.34 2.08 -18.44
CA TYR A 66 27.73 2.54 -18.45
C TYR A 66 28.27 2.62 -19.88
N ASP A 67 29.17 3.59 -20.12
CA ASP A 67 30.02 3.57 -21.31
C ASP A 67 31.12 2.50 -21.18
N ARG A 68 31.81 2.19 -22.28
CA ARG A 68 32.98 1.30 -22.33
C ARG A 68 34.09 1.63 -21.32
N ASN A 69 34.15 2.89 -20.90
CA ASN A 69 35.12 3.40 -19.93
C ASN A 69 34.60 3.34 -18.47
N GLY A 70 33.42 2.77 -18.23
CA GLY A 70 32.80 2.68 -16.91
C GLY A 70 32.14 3.97 -16.42
N GLN A 71 31.98 4.97 -17.29
CA GLN A 71 31.33 6.23 -16.93
C GLN A 71 29.80 6.10 -17.03
N ILE A 72 29.07 6.63 -16.04
CA ILE A 72 27.60 6.53 -15.99
C ILE A 72 27.00 7.39 -17.10
N LEU A 73 26.29 6.74 -18.01
CA LEU A 73 25.54 7.40 -19.09
C LEU A 73 24.10 7.67 -18.67
N VAL A 74 23.48 6.70 -18.00
CA VAL A 74 22.13 6.81 -17.43
C VAL A 74 22.11 6.08 -16.09
N GLY A 75 21.64 6.74 -15.05
CA GLY A 75 21.61 6.19 -13.70
C GLY A 75 20.29 6.47 -12.99
N SER A 76 20.25 6.08 -11.72
CA SER A 76 19.14 6.35 -10.81
C SER A 76 19.70 7.05 -9.59
N ARG A 77 19.01 8.08 -9.09
CA ARG A 77 19.38 8.76 -7.84
C ARG A 77 18.19 8.78 -6.87
N PRO A 78 18.42 8.72 -5.56
CA PRO A 78 17.34 8.91 -4.59
C PRO A 78 16.78 10.33 -4.70
N SER A 79 15.46 10.46 -4.61
CA SER A 79 14.75 11.72 -4.75
C SER A 79 13.60 11.79 -3.75
N PHE A 80 13.47 12.90 -3.03
CA PHE A 80 12.35 13.10 -2.13
C PHE A 80 11.08 13.38 -2.92
N THR A 81 10.04 12.63 -2.59
CA THR A 81 8.77 12.63 -3.30
C THR A 81 7.64 12.77 -2.30
N VAL A 82 6.72 13.70 -2.56
CA VAL A 82 5.51 13.83 -1.75
C VAL A 82 4.42 12.95 -2.37
N THR A 83 3.92 12.03 -1.57
CA THR A 83 2.84 11.11 -1.92
C THR A 83 1.56 11.46 -1.15
N TYR A 84 0.43 11.15 -1.76
CA TYR A 84 -0.89 11.31 -1.14
C TYR A 84 -1.64 9.99 -1.15
N MET A 85 -2.11 9.59 0.02
CA MET A 85 -2.98 8.45 0.23
C MET A 85 -4.19 8.89 1.06
N PRO A 86 -5.42 8.73 0.55
CA PRO A 86 -6.61 9.25 1.23
C PRO A 86 -6.85 8.49 2.54
N SER A 87 -6.88 9.21 3.67
CA SER A 87 -7.06 8.60 4.99
C SER A 87 -8.52 8.53 5.45
N GLN A 88 -9.30 9.58 5.20
CA GLN A 88 -10.69 9.78 5.65
C GLN A 88 -11.38 10.78 4.70
N GLY A 89 -11.70 10.38 3.46
CA GLY A 89 -12.32 11.26 2.46
C GLY A 89 -11.33 11.94 1.52
N SER A 90 -11.85 12.82 0.65
CA SER A 90 -11.03 13.61 -0.29
C SER A 90 -10.39 14.80 0.41
N MET A 91 -9.21 15.21 -0.08
CA MET A 91 -8.51 16.40 0.37
C MET A 91 -9.41 17.64 0.36
N THR A 92 -9.36 18.44 1.42
CA THR A 92 -10.09 19.71 1.53
C THR A 92 -9.40 20.81 0.71
N GLU A 93 -10.14 21.88 0.41
CA GLU A 93 -9.59 23.02 -0.33
C GLU A 93 -8.51 23.77 0.46
N GLU A 94 -8.58 23.74 1.79
CA GLU A 94 -7.58 24.34 2.69
C GLU A 94 -6.26 23.57 2.59
N GLU A 95 -6.32 22.23 2.71
CA GLU A 95 -5.16 21.33 2.53
C GLU A 95 -4.51 21.52 1.14
N LEU A 96 -5.31 21.62 0.07
CA LEU A 96 -4.81 21.88 -1.29
C LEU A 96 -4.10 23.22 -1.41
N ASN A 97 -4.61 24.27 -0.75
CA ASN A 97 -4.01 25.60 -0.77
C ASN A 97 -2.67 25.61 0.00
N THR A 98 -2.63 24.98 1.17
CA THR A 98 -1.39 24.82 1.96
C THR A 98 -0.34 24.06 1.14
N LEU A 99 -0.72 22.91 0.56
CA LEU A 99 0.19 22.11 -0.25
C LEU A 99 0.67 22.85 -1.52
N SER A 100 -0.22 23.59 -2.18
CA SER A 100 0.12 24.43 -3.34
C SER A 100 1.20 25.45 -3.01
N ARG A 101 1.10 26.10 -1.83
CA ARG A 101 2.09 27.07 -1.35
C ARG A 101 3.43 26.41 -1.02
N LEU A 102 3.40 25.26 -0.33
CA LEU A 102 4.60 24.54 0.07
C LEU A 102 5.39 23.98 -1.12
N LEU A 103 4.69 23.41 -2.10
CA LEU A 103 5.30 22.79 -3.28
C LEU A 103 5.52 23.77 -4.43
N ASN A 104 5.04 25.01 -4.31
CA ASN A 104 5.04 26.01 -5.37
C ASN A 104 4.39 25.48 -6.67
N LEU A 105 3.30 24.73 -6.55
CA LEU A 105 2.58 24.11 -7.65
C LEU A 105 1.17 24.69 -7.80
N PRO A 106 0.64 24.83 -9.03
CA PRO A 106 -0.74 25.27 -9.24
C PRO A 106 -1.74 24.30 -8.61
N LYS A 107 -2.71 24.84 -7.88
CA LYS A 107 -3.78 24.08 -7.23
C LYS A 107 -4.57 23.20 -8.20
N GLU A 108 -4.76 23.65 -9.44
CA GLU A 108 -5.48 22.89 -10.47
C GLU A 108 -4.79 21.58 -10.81
N LYS A 109 -3.45 21.60 -10.92
CA LYS A 109 -2.65 20.39 -11.20
C LYS A 109 -2.69 19.42 -10.02
N LEU A 110 -2.62 19.93 -8.79
CA LEU A 110 -2.74 19.10 -7.59
C LEU A 110 -4.13 18.47 -7.48
N ARG A 111 -5.19 19.24 -7.72
CA ARG A 111 -6.56 18.74 -7.73
C ARG A 111 -6.77 17.64 -8.76
N GLU A 112 -6.22 17.78 -9.97
CA GLU A 112 -6.29 16.73 -10.99
C GLU A 112 -5.61 15.43 -10.52
N LYS A 113 -4.40 15.54 -9.95
CA LYS A 113 -3.68 14.39 -9.41
C LYS A 113 -4.44 13.72 -8.27
N VAL A 114 -4.97 14.51 -7.33
CA VAL A 114 -5.77 14.03 -6.19
C VAL A 114 -7.07 13.37 -6.64
N ALA A 115 -7.73 13.92 -7.68
CA ALA A 115 -8.96 13.35 -8.21
C ALA A 115 -8.76 11.94 -8.80
N LYS A 116 -7.59 11.65 -9.37
CA LYS A 116 -7.22 10.31 -9.86
C LYS A 116 -7.08 9.28 -8.72
N VAL A 117 -6.93 9.72 -7.47
CA VAL A 117 -6.71 8.86 -6.29
C VAL A 117 -8.02 8.34 -5.68
N LYS A 118 -9.18 8.88 -6.07
CA LYS A 118 -10.47 8.68 -5.36
C LYS A 118 -10.87 7.23 -5.07
N ASN A 119 -10.37 6.25 -5.81
CA ASN A 119 -10.68 4.83 -5.63
C ASN A 119 -9.48 3.93 -5.30
N SER A 120 -8.30 4.50 -5.04
CA SER A 120 -7.07 3.71 -4.85
C SER A 120 -6.48 3.93 -3.46
N TYR A 121 -6.30 2.85 -2.71
CA TYR A 121 -5.54 2.82 -1.46
C TYR A 121 -4.02 2.85 -1.70
N ILE A 122 -3.60 3.30 -2.88
CA ILE A 122 -2.22 3.32 -3.33
C ILE A 122 -1.73 4.78 -3.29
N PRO A 123 -0.59 5.06 -2.64
CA PRO A 123 -0.04 6.40 -2.59
C PRO A 123 0.25 6.92 -4.00
N THR A 124 -0.32 8.08 -4.32
CA THR A 124 -0.10 8.74 -5.61
C THR A 124 0.91 9.86 -5.46
N VAL A 125 1.84 9.92 -6.41
CA VAL A 125 2.91 10.91 -6.41
C VAL A 125 2.40 12.28 -6.83
N LEU A 126 2.43 13.25 -5.90
CA LEU A 126 2.02 14.62 -6.15
C LEU A 126 3.17 15.46 -6.73
N ALA A 127 4.37 15.35 -6.14
CA ALA A 127 5.56 16.04 -6.60
C ALA A 127 6.81 15.19 -6.36
N GLN A 128 7.77 15.26 -7.28
CA GLN A 128 9.04 14.54 -7.27
C GLN A 128 10.19 15.55 -7.31
N ASP A 129 11.40 15.10 -6.95
CA ASP A 129 12.62 15.91 -6.99
C ASP A 129 12.58 17.16 -6.11
N LEU A 130 12.04 16.97 -4.90
CA LEU A 130 11.94 18.02 -3.91
C LEU A 130 13.27 18.22 -3.18
N THR A 131 13.59 19.49 -2.90
CA THR A 131 14.72 19.85 -2.05
C THR A 131 14.41 19.52 -0.60
N GLN A 132 15.46 19.23 0.18
CA GLN A 132 15.33 18.96 1.62
C GLN A 132 14.61 20.09 2.37
N ASP A 133 14.80 21.34 1.94
CA ASP A 133 14.14 22.51 2.50
C ASP A 133 12.60 22.48 2.32
N ILE A 134 12.11 22.04 1.15
CA ILE A 134 10.67 21.84 0.93
C ILE A 134 10.15 20.67 1.76
N VAL A 135 10.91 19.58 1.83
CA VAL A 135 10.55 18.39 2.61
C VAL A 135 10.37 18.73 4.08
N THR A 136 11.31 19.49 4.68
CA THR A 136 11.21 19.90 6.07
C THR A 136 9.93 20.68 6.33
N ARG A 137 9.58 21.65 5.47
CA ARG A 137 8.33 22.42 5.62
C ARG A 137 7.07 21.56 5.50
N VAL A 138 7.07 20.57 4.60
CA VAL A 138 5.94 19.64 4.47
C VAL A 138 5.81 18.75 5.70
N GLU A 139 6.93 18.29 6.26
CA GLU A 139 6.95 17.48 7.48
C GLU A 139 6.54 18.27 8.73
N GLU A 140 6.84 19.57 8.80
CA GLU A 140 6.36 20.47 9.87
C GLU A 140 4.83 20.57 9.88
N GLU A 141 4.21 20.67 8.70
CA GLU A 141 2.75 20.77 8.52
C GLU A 141 2.05 19.40 8.47
N ARG A 142 2.74 18.31 8.82
CA ARG A 142 2.21 16.94 8.73
C ARG A 142 0.93 16.70 9.52
N ASN A 143 0.71 17.46 10.59
CA ASN A 143 -0.52 17.37 11.39
C ASN A 143 -1.74 18.00 10.67
N GLU A 144 -1.51 19.00 9.83
CA GLU A 144 -2.55 19.70 9.06
C GLU A 144 -2.83 19.05 7.70
N LEU A 145 -1.94 18.15 7.26
CA LEU A 145 -2.00 17.48 5.96
C LEU A 145 -2.22 15.95 6.13
N PRO A 146 -3.42 15.52 6.56
CA PRO A 146 -3.72 14.09 6.71
C PRO A 146 -3.62 13.36 5.37
N GLY A 147 -2.91 12.23 5.36
CA GLY A 147 -2.73 11.40 4.17
C GLY A 147 -1.57 11.83 3.26
N ILE A 148 -0.86 12.91 3.58
CA ILE A 148 0.40 13.27 2.93
C ILE A 148 1.56 12.55 3.61
N SER A 149 2.51 12.07 2.81
CA SER A 149 3.75 11.43 3.29
C SER A 149 4.90 11.79 2.37
N VAL A 150 6.10 11.91 2.94
CA VAL A 150 7.34 12.05 2.17
C VAL A 150 8.01 10.69 2.08
N ASP A 151 8.19 10.24 0.84
CA ASP A 151 8.89 9.00 0.53
C ASP A 151 10.16 9.31 -0.28
N VAL A 152 11.17 8.46 -0.11
CA VAL A 152 12.36 8.48 -0.97
C VAL A 152 12.12 7.50 -2.10
N GLN A 153 11.99 8.02 -3.33
CA GLN A 153 11.82 7.22 -4.54
C GLN A 153 13.00 7.43 -5.48
N PRO A 154 13.44 6.39 -6.20
CA PRO A 154 14.47 6.54 -7.21
C PRO A 154 13.91 7.30 -8.43
N ILE A 155 14.62 8.33 -8.87
CA ILE A 155 14.35 9.03 -10.13
C ILE A 155 15.47 8.76 -11.13
N ARG A 156 15.10 8.62 -12.40
CA ARG A 156 16.06 8.44 -13.48
C ARG A 156 16.87 9.72 -13.70
N TYR A 157 18.19 9.58 -13.79
CA TYR A 157 19.14 10.67 -13.93
C TYR A 157 19.97 10.50 -15.22
N TYR A 158 19.97 11.54 -16.05
CA TYR A 158 20.65 11.59 -17.35
C TYR A 158 21.74 12.67 -17.33
N PRO A 159 22.99 12.36 -16.91
CA PRO A 159 24.07 13.35 -16.80
C PRO A 159 24.30 14.18 -18.09
N TYR A 160 24.12 13.56 -19.26
CA TYR A 160 24.43 14.16 -20.56
C TYR A 160 23.21 14.70 -21.33
N ASN A 161 22.03 14.77 -20.68
CA ASN A 161 20.74 15.32 -21.18
C ASN A 161 20.53 15.28 -22.71
N MET A 162 21.13 16.22 -23.45
CA MET A 162 20.87 16.46 -24.87
C MET A 162 21.67 15.59 -25.86
N MET A 163 22.83 15.04 -25.49
CA MET A 163 23.72 14.41 -26.48
C MET A 163 23.22 13.05 -27.00
N ALA A 164 22.27 12.42 -26.30
CA ALA A 164 21.83 11.07 -26.62
C ALA A 164 20.40 10.75 -26.15
N ALA A 165 19.55 11.75 -25.90
CA ALA A 165 18.16 11.53 -25.48
C ALA A 165 17.37 10.65 -26.45
N GLN A 166 17.65 10.74 -27.76
CA GLN A 166 17.01 9.89 -28.77
C GLN A 166 17.54 8.45 -28.75
N VAL A 167 18.79 8.25 -28.35
CA VAL A 167 19.42 6.91 -28.30
C VAL A 167 19.02 6.20 -27.01
N PHE A 168 19.20 6.85 -25.86
CA PHE A 168 18.82 6.28 -24.57
C PHE A 168 17.31 6.21 -24.40
N GLY A 169 16.58 7.20 -24.89
CA GLY A 169 15.14 7.32 -24.72
C GLY A 169 14.75 7.87 -23.35
N TYR A 170 13.53 7.57 -22.93
CA TYR A 170 12.97 8.04 -21.66
C TYR A 170 12.11 6.97 -21.00
N VAL A 171 11.81 7.19 -19.73
CA VAL A 171 10.93 6.34 -18.93
C VAL A 171 9.59 7.05 -18.67
N GLY A 172 8.51 6.27 -18.57
CA GLY A 172 7.18 6.73 -18.21
C GLY A 172 6.63 5.93 -17.03
N GLN A 173 5.56 6.45 -16.40
CA GLN A 173 4.76 5.65 -15.47
C GLN A 173 4.04 4.54 -16.23
N ILE A 174 3.87 3.39 -15.60
CA ILE A 174 3.11 2.28 -16.15
C ILE A 174 1.65 2.68 -16.40
N ASP A 175 1.08 2.21 -17.51
CA ASP A 175 -0.34 2.41 -17.86
C ASP A 175 -1.11 1.09 -17.75
N GLU A 176 -2.41 1.12 -17.99
CA GLU A 176 -3.29 -0.06 -17.91
C GLU A 176 -2.91 -1.15 -18.92
N GLU A 177 -2.40 -0.78 -20.09
CA GLU A 177 -1.97 -1.71 -21.13
C GLU A 177 -0.68 -2.43 -20.74
N ASP A 178 0.31 -1.70 -20.23
CA ASP A 178 1.55 -2.26 -19.68
C ASP A 178 1.26 -3.16 -18.47
N MET A 179 0.36 -2.74 -17.58
CA MET A 179 -0.08 -3.54 -16.45
C MET A 179 -0.67 -4.87 -16.91
N GLU A 180 -1.39 -4.89 -18.04
CA GLU A 180 -1.95 -6.10 -18.63
C GLU A 180 -0.90 -6.99 -19.29
N ARG A 181 0.03 -6.38 -20.04
CA ARG A 181 1.14 -7.08 -20.68
C ARG A 181 2.08 -7.75 -19.68
N LEU A 182 2.25 -7.15 -18.50
CA LEU A 182 3.23 -7.56 -17.49
C LEU A 182 2.60 -8.25 -16.27
N LYS A 183 1.33 -8.70 -16.36
CA LYS A 183 0.61 -9.34 -15.23
C LYS A 183 1.35 -10.53 -14.63
N ASP A 184 2.07 -11.27 -15.46
CA ASP A 184 2.79 -12.49 -15.06
C ASP A 184 4.24 -12.22 -14.61
N GLU A 185 4.73 -10.97 -14.74
CA GLU A 185 6.07 -10.61 -14.29
C GLU A 185 6.10 -10.31 -12.78
N ASP A 186 7.01 -10.99 -12.08
CA ASP A 186 7.24 -10.78 -10.66
C ASP A 186 7.94 -9.45 -10.39
N GLY A 187 7.41 -8.66 -9.45
CA GLY A 187 7.95 -7.35 -9.08
C GLY A 187 7.49 -6.18 -9.96
N VAL A 188 6.40 -6.33 -10.71
CA VAL A 188 5.74 -5.22 -11.41
C VAL A 188 4.57 -4.70 -10.58
N SER A 189 4.49 -3.38 -10.44
CA SER A 189 3.49 -2.67 -9.64
C SER A 189 3.04 -1.39 -10.34
N VAL A 190 1.98 -0.75 -9.84
CA VAL A 190 1.45 0.48 -10.44
C VAL A 190 2.39 1.70 -10.33
N ILE A 191 3.47 1.59 -9.55
CA ILE A 191 4.51 2.62 -9.44
C ILE A 191 5.75 2.29 -10.28
N THR A 192 5.76 1.12 -10.94
CA THR A 192 6.84 0.71 -11.83
C THR A 192 7.03 1.74 -12.94
N GLN A 193 8.29 2.08 -13.21
CA GLN A 193 8.65 2.89 -14.37
C GLN A 193 8.95 1.97 -15.56
N ILE A 194 8.41 2.31 -16.73
CA ILE A 194 8.56 1.58 -17.98
C ILE A 194 9.39 2.41 -18.96
N GLY A 195 10.35 1.77 -19.63
CA GLY A 195 11.08 2.38 -20.74
C GLY A 195 10.16 2.57 -21.95
N ARG A 196 10.02 3.82 -22.42
CA ARG A 196 9.09 4.16 -23.52
C ARG A 196 9.76 4.34 -24.86
N ALA A 197 11.06 4.64 -24.88
CA ALA A 197 11.82 4.84 -26.11
C ALA A 197 13.28 4.37 -25.96
N GLY A 198 13.99 4.27 -27.09
CA GLY A 198 15.43 4.05 -27.14
C GLY A 198 15.89 2.77 -26.44
N LEU A 199 17.11 2.82 -25.91
CA LEU A 199 17.70 1.74 -25.12
C LEU A 199 16.92 1.44 -23.83
N GLU A 200 16.26 2.44 -23.24
CA GLU A 200 15.40 2.24 -22.07
C GLU A 200 14.24 1.30 -22.37
N ALA A 201 13.60 1.41 -23.53
CA ALA A 201 12.53 0.50 -23.96
C ALA A 201 13.07 -0.87 -24.37
N TYR A 202 14.18 -0.91 -25.11
CA TYR A 202 14.75 -2.16 -25.61
C TYR A 202 15.25 -3.07 -24.48
N TYR A 203 15.90 -2.50 -23.46
CA TYR A 203 16.42 -3.23 -22.30
C TYR A 203 15.53 -3.10 -21.06
N ASP A 204 14.27 -2.71 -21.21
CA ASP A 204 13.35 -2.46 -20.10
C ASP A 204 13.22 -3.66 -19.16
N ASN A 205 13.12 -4.87 -19.72
CA ASN A 205 13.06 -6.12 -18.98
C ASN A 205 14.31 -6.40 -18.11
N LEU A 206 15.51 -6.00 -18.57
CA LEU A 206 16.73 -6.12 -17.78
C LEU A 206 16.88 -4.96 -16.79
N LEU A 207 16.47 -3.75 -17.17
CA LEU A 207 16.73 -2.53 -16.39
C LEU A 207 15.71 -2.31 -15.26
N ARG A 208 14.46 -2.74 -15.44
CA ARG A 208 13.34 -2.45 -14.53
C ARG A 208 13.60 -2.87 -13.09
N GLY A 209 14.33 -3.97 -12.88
CA GLY A 209 14.47 -4.58 -11.56
C GLY A 209 13.14 -5.16 -11.07
N LYS A 210 13.07 -5.48 -9.78
CA LYS A 210 11.86 -6.02 -9.16
C LYS A 210 11.42 -5.14 -8.00
N ASP A 211 10.24 -4.56 -8.12
CA ASP A 211 9.64 -3.75 -7.07
C ASP A 211 9.43 -4.58 -5.80
N GLY A 212 9.70 -3.93 -4.68
CA GLY A 212 9.42 -4.44 -3.36
C GLY A 212 8.00 -4.14 -2.92
N SER A 213 7.68 -4.55 -1.69
CA SER A 213 6.45 -4.10 -1.03
C SER A 213 6.63 -4.05 0.49
N ARG A 214 6.03 -3.04 1.11
CA ARG A 214 5.97 -2.87 2.56
C ARG A 214 4.57 -3.22 3.04
N GLN A 215 4.45 -4.18 3.93
CA GLN A 215 3.18 -4.46 4.61
C GLN A 215 2.97 -3.48 5.75
N VAL A 216 1.92 -2.67 5.63
CA VAL A 216 1.48 -1.73 6.67
C VAL A 216 0.15 -2.18 7.24
N GLU A 217 0.04 -2.08 8.56
CA GLU A 217 -1.23 -2.23 9.24
C GLU A 217 -2.05 -0.94 9.09
N VAL A 218 -3.25 -1.04 8.52
CA VAL A 218 -4.15 0.10 8.32
C VAL A 218 -5.09 0.18 9.51
N ALA A 219 -4.88 1.15 10.42
CA ALA A 219 -5.84 1.47 11.46
C ALA A 219 -7.08 2.18 10.86
N ARG A 220 -8.17 2.35 11.63
CA ARG A 220 -9.37 3.10 11.15
C ARG A 220 -9.06 4.53 10.68
N ARG A 221 -7.97 5.13 11.15
CA ARG A 221 -7.30 6.26 10.48
C ARG A 221 -6.26 5.63 9.58
N ALA A 222 -6.32 5.86 8.27
CA ALA A 222 -5.37 5.31 7.29
C ALA A 222 -3.97 5.94 7.41
N VAL A 223 -3.41 5.85 8.61
CA VAL A 223 -2.05 6.15 8.98
C VAL A 223 -1.38 4.79 9.18
N PRO A 224 -0.31 4.47 8.44
CA PRO A 224 0.42 3.24 8.63
C PRO A 224 0.98 3.20 10.06
N SER A 225 0.53 2.22 10.87
CA SER A 225 0.83 2.20 12.31
C SER A 225 1.99 1.29 12.69
N LYS A 226 2.33 0.31 11.84
CA LYS A 226 3.38 -0.67 12.12
C LYS A 226 3.85 -1.40 10.86
N ASN A 227 5.17 -1.49 10.66
CA ASN A 227 5.78 -2.28 9.59
C ASN A 227 5.91 -3.73 10.05
N TRP A 228 5.24 -4.65 9.35
CA TRP A 228 5.24 -6.07 9.70
C TRP A 228 6.19 -6.90 8.83
N ASN A 229 6.32 -6.57 7.54
CA ASN A 229 7.19 -7.29 6.62
C ASN A 229 7.53 -6.42 5.39
N GLU A 230 8.79 -6.43 4.97
CA GLU A 230 9.27 -5.72 3.78
C GLU A 230 9.87 -6.71 2.79
N ARG A 231 9.34 -6.74 1.57
CA ARG A 231 10.05 -7.27 0.40
C ARG A 231 10.96 -6.16 -0.10
N ILE A 232 12.26 -6.36 0.03
CA ILE A 232 13.27 -5.40 -0.40
C ILE A 232 13.25 -5.35 -1.95
N PRO A 233 13.19 -4.15 -2.56
CA PRO A 233 13.32 -4.04 -4.01
C PRO A 233 14.70 -4.50 -4.49
N PHE A 234 14.75 -5.19 -5.63
CA PHE A 234 16.00 -5.70 -6.20
C PHE A 234 16.41 -4.89 -7.44
N PRO A 235 17.52 -4.14 -7.39
CA PRO A 235 18.08 -3.48 -8.56
C PRO A 235 18.82 -4.48 -9.45
N VAL A 236 18.86 -4.20 -10.76
CA VAL A 236 19.67 -4.93 -11.74
C VAL A 236 20.77 -3.99 -12.24
N THR A 237 21.95 -4.50 -12.55
CA THR A 237 23.05 -3.70 -13.13
C THR A 237 23.43 -4.29 -14.48
N ILE A 238 23.55 -3.45 -15.51
CA ILE A 238 23.99 -3.87 -16.84
C ILE A 238 25.31 -3.15 -17.16
N SER A 239 26.38 -3.90 -17.35
CA SER A 239 27.63 -3.39 -17.93
C SER A 239 27.65 -3.73 -19.41
N THR A 240 27.90 -2.73 -20.26
CA THR A 240 28.14 -2.89 -21.69
C THR A 240 29.55 -3.34 -21.98
#